data_AF-A0A4D4LDT8-F1
#
_entry.id   AF-A0A4D4LDT8-F1
#
_cell.length_a   1.000
_cell.length_b   1.000
_cell.length_c   1.000
_cell.angle_alpha   90.00
_cell.angle_beta   90.00
_cell.angle_gamma   90.00
#
_symmetry.space_group_name_H-M   'P 1'
#
loop_
_entity.id
_entity.type
_entity.pdbx_description
1 polymer ?
#
loop_
_entity_poly.entity_id
_entity_poly.type
_entity_poly.pdbx_seq_one_letter_code
_entity_poly.pdbx_strand_id
1 'polypeptide(L)'
;MEIPQNSDDSDIFDVDLGDGADTAKIDPDGSAYGGIHGGAGNDVLQGNAADMFYGEAGNDKIDGGGGVMGFGAYGGDGDDTITNCTQECQGGAGNDTITGGSEDNILRGDAGDDILRGGKGTDAIYGGKGDDELYGEEGDDTLYGNSGDDVLWGGRGNDTLSGGPGRNEVHQD
;
A
#
# COMPACT_ATOMS: atom_id res chain seq x y z
N MET A 1 6.42 0.33 20.51
CA MET A 1 6.70 -0.78 21.43
C MET A 1 7.34 -1.91 20.61
N GLU A 2 8.40 -2.57 21.09
CA GLU A 2 8.86 -3.83 20.47
C GLU A 2 8.00 -4.95 21.05
N ILE A 3 7.34 -5.74 20.18
CA ILE A 3 6.44 -6.81 20.60
C ILE A 3 7.25 -8.11 20.71
N PRO A 4 7.44 -8.69 21.92
CA PRO A 4 8.25 -9.88 22.08
C PRO A 4 7.55 -11.13 21.53
N GLN A 5 8.31 -11.98 20.83
CA GLN A 5 7.87 -13.26 20.28
C GLN A 5 7.49 -14.27 21.39
N ASN A 6 6.41 -15.04 21.21
CA ASN A 6 6.17 -16.28 21.97
C ASN A 6 6.37 -17.49 21.04
N SER A 7 7.20 -18.45 21.44
CA SER A 7 7.68 -19.57 20.60
C SER A 7 6.66 -20.68 20.35
N ASP A 8 5.39 -20.49 20.74
CA ASP A 8 4.30 -21.42 20.45
C ASP A 8 3.55 -20.90 19.21
N ASP A 9 4.06 -21.36 18.05
CA ASP A 9 3.77 -20.99 16.66
C ASP A 9 2.34 -21.36 16.19
N SER A 10 1.31 -21.04 16.99
CA SER A 10 -0.11 -21.30 16.67
C SER A 10 -1.08 -20.17 17.00
N ASP A 11 -0.62 -19.08 17.59
CA ASP A 11 -1.48 -17.96 17.95
C ASP A 11 -1.42 -16.89 16.84
N ILE A 12 -2.53 -16.71 16.12
CA ILE A 12 -2.78 -15.51 15.31
C ILE A 12 -2.84 -14.35 16.30
N PHE A 13 -1.79 -13.52 16.34
CA PHE A 13 -1.76 -12.33 17.18
C PHE A 13 -2.26 -11.14 16.37
N ASP A 14 -3.55 -10.83 16.50
CA ASP A 14 -4.01 -9.48 16.16
C ASP A 14 -3.53 -8.52 17.24
N VAL A 15 -2.71 -7.55 16.84
CA VAL A 15 -2.18 -6.51 17.71
C VAL A 15 -2.93 -5.21 17.42
N ASP A 16 -3.61 -4.68 18.41
CA ASP A 16 -4.25 -3.37 18.37
C ASP A 16 -3.45 -2.39 19.24
N LEU A 17 -2.97 -1.30 18.66
CA LEU A 17 -2.16 -0.28 19.36
C LEU A 17 -3.04 0.76 20.07
N GLY A 18 -4.30 0.93 19.67
CA GLY A 18 -5.30 1.76 20.34
C GLY A 18 -5.33 3.23 19.88
N ASP A 19 -5.67 4.14 20.79
CA ASP A 19 -5.71 5.57 20.50
C ASP A 19 -4.34 6.22 20.75
N GLY A 20 -3.87 7.03 19.81
CA GLY A 20 -2.62 7.78 19.90
C GLY A 20 -1.78 7.62 18.64
N ALA A 21 -0.62 8.30 18.63
CA ALA A 21 0.39 8.01 17.63
C ALA A 21 1.32 6.93 18.18
N ASP A 22 1.31 5.77 17.55
CA ASP A 22 1.98 4.57 17.97
C ASP A 22 3.07 4.14 16.98
N THR A 23 3.91 3.20 17.42
CA THR A 23 4.96 2.65 16.58
C THR A 23 5.12 1.17 16.89
N ALA A 24 4.91 0.33 15.88
CA ALA A 24 5.11 -1.11 15.94
C ALA A 24 6.27 -1.52 15.01
N LYS A 25 7.17 -2.36 15.54
CA LYS A 25 8.24 -3.02 14.78
C LYS A 25 8.23 -4.50 15.06
N ILE A 26 8.00 -5.34 14.04
CA ILE A 26 8.05 -6.79 14.18
C ILE A 26 9.40 -7.32 13.69
N ASP A 27 10.06 -8.12 14.54
CA ASP A 27 11.37 -8.71 14.25
C ASP A 27 11.29 -9.81 13.16
N PRO A 28 12.34 -9.99 12.35
CA PRO A 28 12.32 -10.75 11.10
C PRO A 28 12.46 -12.28 11.20
N ASP A 29 12.39 -12.89 12.39
CA ASP A 29 12.73 -14.33 12.57
C ASP A 29 11.57 -15.29 12.88
N GLY A 30 10.31 -14.82 12.87
CA GLY A 30 9.16 -15.64 13.26
C GLY A 30 8.00 -15.60 12.28
N SER A 31 7.49 -16.79 11.95
CA SER A 31 6.31 -17.14 11.15
C SER A 31 4.97 -16.68 11.75
N ALA A 32 4.92 -15.49 12.36
CA ALA A 32 3.68 -14.93 12.85
C ALA A 32 2.78 -14.57 11.66
N TYR A 33 1.54 -15.05 11.70
CA TYR A 33 0.48 -14.67 10.77
C TYR A 33 -0.54 -13.89 11.60
N GLY A 34 -0.42 -12.56 11.68
CA GLY A 34 -1.31 -11.70 12.46
C GLY A 34 -1.59 -10.36 11.77
N GLY A 35 -2.69 -9.70 12.15
CA GLY A 35 -2.97 -8.31 11.76
C GLY A 35 -2.43 -7.32 12.79
N ILE A 36 -1.75 -6.27 12.35
CA ILE A 36 -1.38 -5.14 13.19
C ILE A 36 -2.28 -3.97 12.84
N HIS A 37 -2.99 -3.47 13.85
CA HIS A 37 -3.92 -2.36 13.77
C HIS A 37 -3.31 -1.16 14.50
N GLY A 38 -3.07 -0.07 13.78
CA GLY A 38 -2.61 1.21 14.32
C GLY A 38 -3.65 1.83 15.25
N GLY A 39 -4.90 1.84 14.80
CA GLY A 39 -6.02 2.35 15.58
C GLY A 39 -6.24 3.82 15.23
N ALA A 40 -6.38 4.68 16.23
CA ALA A 40 -6.66 6.10 15.99
C ALA A 40 -5.43 6.97 16.23
N GLY A 41 -4.87 7.57 15.21
CA GLY A 41 -3.78 8.54 15.28
C GLY A 41 -2.85 8.38 14.09
N ASN A 42 -1.65 8.92 14.19
CA ASN A 42 -0.69 8.84 13.10
C ASN A 42 0.40 7.84 13.49
N ASP A 43 0.29 6.64 12.96
CA ASP A 43 1.05 5.48 13.37
C ASP A 43 2.23 5.19 12.46
N VAL A 44 3.22 4.47 12.99
CA VAL A 44 4.33 3.95 12.22
C VAL A 44 4.36 2.43 12.37
N LEU A 45 3.89 1.74 11.34
CA LEU A 45 3.82 0.29 11.28
C LEU A 45 4.94 -0.23 10.39
N GLN A 46 5.84 -1.01 10.96
CA GLN A 46 6.92 -1.65 10.22
C GLN A 46 6.98 -3.11 10.61
N GLY A 47 6.86 -4.02 9.66
CA GLY A 47 7.06 -5.43 9.95
C GLY A 47 7.78 -6.17 8.86
N ASN A 48 7.63 -7.49 8.90
CA ASN A 48 8.30 -8.40 8.00
C ASN A 48 7.28 -8.96 6.99
N ALA A 49 7.78 -9.80 6.09
CA ALA A 49 7.10 -10.48 5.01
C ALA A 49 5.77 -11.23 5.33
N ALA A 50 5.38 -11.41 6.59
CA ALA A 50 4.37 -12.39 7.00
C ALA A 50 3.08 -11.78 7.62
N ASP A 51 3.03 -10.47 7.87
CA ASP A 51 1.95 -9.83 8.62
C ASP A 51 1.04 -8.94 7.74
N MET A 52 -0.21 -8.73 8.19
CA MET A 52 -1.11 -7.70 7.64
C MET A 52 -1.00 -6.41 8.45
N PHE A 53 -1.06 -5.25 7.79
CA PHE A 53 -1.03 -3.96 8.45
C PHE A 53 -2.28 -3.14 8.13
N TYR A 54 -2.88 -2.56 9.17
CA TYR A 54 -4.03 -1.67 9.10
C TYR A 54 -3.67 -0.41 9.86
N GLY A 55 -3.59 0.75 9.18
CA GLY A 55 -3.43 2.05 9.84
C GLY A 55 -4.69 2.42 10.63
N GLU A 56 -5.84 2.25 9.97
CA GLU A 56 -7.19 2.59 10.43
C GLU A 56 -7.51 4.08 10.35
N ALA A 57 -7.27 4.89 11.37
CA ALA A 57 -7.66 6.30 11.33
C ALA A 57 -6.50 7.23 11.66
N GLY A 58 -6.25 8.20 10.80
CA GLY A 58 -5.17 9.17 10.89
C GLY A 58 -4.13 8.93 9.80
N ASN A 59 -3.07 9.74 9.79
CA ASN A 59 -2.12 9.72 8.68
C ASN A 59 -0.95 8.80 9.03
N ASP A 60 -1.00 7.59 8.50
CA ASP A 60 -0.16 6.48 8.90
C ASP A 60 1.03 6.26 7.96
N LYS A 61 2.07 5.65 8.51
CA LYS A 61 3.23 5.21 7.76
C LYS A 61 3.42 3.72 7.90
N ILE A 62 3.23 3.00 6.79
CA ILE A 62 3.27 1.56 6.72
C ILE A 62 4.44 1.09 5.84
N ASP A 63 5.27 0.19 6.36
CA ASP A 63 6.30 -0.54 5.64
C ASP A 63 5.87 -2.00 5.54
N GLY A 64 5.42 -2.39 4.34
CA GLY A 64 4.84 -3.72 4.03
C GLY A 64 5.84 -4.88 4.07
N GLY A 65 7.10 -4.64 4.46
CA GLY A 65 8.01 -5.69 4.91
C GLY A 65 8.59 -6.60 3.84
N GLY A 66 8.29 -6.38 2.56
CA GLY A 66 9.08 -6.91 1.45
C GLY A 66 9.11 -8.44 1.30
N GLY A 67 8.08 -9.19 1.73
CA GLY A 67 8.05 -10.62 1.43
C GLY A 67 6.72 -11.30 1.13
N VAL A 68 6.76 -12.63 1.18
CA VAL A 68 6.09 -13.52 0.22
C VAL A 68 4.77 -14.08 0.76
N MET A 69 3.74 -14.00 -0.09
CA MET A 69 2.40 -14.62 -0.03
C MET A 69 1.36 -13.94 0.87
N GLY A 70 0.58 -13.04 0.27
CA GLY A 70 -0.87 -12.97 0.52
C GLY A 70 -1.37 -12.01 1.60
N PHE A 71 -0.52 -11.15 2.16
CA PHE A 71 -0.92 -10.17 3.18
C PHE A 71 -0.71 -8.76 2.65
N GLY A 72 -1.73 -7.91 2.83
CA GLY A 72 -1.78 -6.54 2.32
C GLY A 72 -1.51 -5.49 3.39
N ALA A 73 -1.25 -4.27 2.94
CA ALA A 73 -1.17 -3.08 3.78
C ALA A 73 -2.34 -2.14 3.45
N TYR A 74 -3.04 -1.70 4.49
CA TYR A 74 -4.23 -0.86 4.38
C TYR A 74 -4.01 0.41 5.20
N GLY A 75 -4.09 1.57 4.56
CA GLY A 75 -3.98 2.87 5.22
C GLY A 75 -5.19 3.15 6.10
N GLY A 76 -6.35 3.38 5.48
CA GLY A 76 -7.60 3.61 6.19
C GLY A 76 -8.14 5.01 5.91
N ASP A 77 -8.57 5.73 6.94
CA ASP A 77 -8.93 7.15 6.86
C ASP A 77 -7.66 7.98 7.15
N GLY A 78 -7.31 8.94 6.31
CA GLY A 78 -6.15 9.81 6.49
C GLY A 78 -5.28 9.87 5.24
N ASP A 79 -4.28 10.75 5.25
CA ASP A 79 -3.29 10.80 4.16
C ASP A 79 -2.13 9.85 4.52
N ASP A 80 -2.13 8.64 3.96
CA ASP A 80 -1.26 7.55 4.35
C ASP A 80 -0.01 7.43 3.46
N THR A 81 1.03 6.81 4.01
CA THR A 81 2.24 6.47 3.27
C THR A 81 2.53 4.98 3.40
N ILE A 82 2.34 4.23 2.32
CA ILE A 82 2.59 2.79 2.25
C ILE A 82 3.82 2.54 1.36
N THR A 83 4.80 1.79 1.87
CA THR A 83 6.04 1.48 1.15
C THR A 83 6.36 -0.01 1.18
N ASN A 84 7.16 -0.46 0.22
CA ASN A 84 7.57 -1.86 0.07
C ASN A 84 6.37 -2.81 -0.05
N CYS A 85 5.34 -2.40 -0.80
CA CYS A 85 4.23 -3.29 -1.12
C CYS A 85 4.75 -4.50 -1.91
N THR A 86 4.25 -5.70 -1.60
CA THR A 86 4.64 -6.94 -2.30
C THR A 86 3.51 -7.64 -3.01
N GLN A 87 2.25 -7.28 -2.71
CA GLN A 87 1.06 -7.73 -3.43
C GLN A 87 0.02 -6.61 -3.42
N GLU A 88 -0.98 -6.68 -2.53
CA GLU A 88 -2.09 -5.73 -2.50
C GLU A 88 -1.86 -4.67 -1.43
N CYS A 89 -1.88 -3.40 -1.84
CA CYS A 89 -1.89 -2.27 -0.93
C CYS A 89 -3.02 -1.32 -1.29
N GLN A 90 -3.63 -0.77 -0.25
CA GLN A 90 -4.78 0.10 -0.35
C GLN A 90 -4.58 1.32 0.55
N GLY A 91 -4.69 2.50 -0.04
CA GLY A 91 -4.62 3.79 0.68
C GLY A 91 -5.87 3.97 1.52
N GLY A 92 -7.00 4.21 0.86
CA GLY A 92 -8.30 4.29 1.52
C GLY A 92 -8.96 5.63 1.27
N ALA A 93 -9.14 6.42 2.32
CA ALA A 93 -9.75 7.74 2.23
C ALA A 93 -8.75 8.81 2.65
N GLY A 94 -8.40 9.72 1.76
CA GLY A 94 -7.38 10.74 1.96
C GLY A 94 -6.40 10.70 0.80
N ASN A 95 -5.40 11.57 0.82
CA ASN A 95 -4.45 11.69 -0.28
C ASN A 95 -3.23 10.82 0.00
N ASP A 96 -3.23 9.62 -0.55
CA ASP A 96 -2.30 8.56 -0.18
C ASP A 96 -1.05 8.54 -1.07
N THR A 97 0.05 8.05 -0.51
CA THR A 97 1.27 7.73 -1.26
C THR A 97 1.60 6.25 -1.10
N ILE A 98 1.50 5.50 -2.19
CA ILE A 98 1.76 4.05 -2.19
C ILE A 98 2.90 3.75 -3.14
N THR A 99 3.94 3.08 -2.62
CA THR A 99 5.08 2.61 -3.40
C THR A 99 5.22 1.10 -3.29
N GLY A 100 5.12 0.45 -4.45
CA GLY A 100 5.38 -0.95 -4.66
C GLY A 100 6.85 -1.34 -4.55
N GLY A 101 7.14 -2.53 -5.03
CA GLY A 101 8.41 -3.20 -4.84
C GLY A 101 9.06 -3.65 -6.15
N SER A 102 9.68 -4.82 -6.11
CA SER A 102 10.25 -5.47 -7.29
C SER A 102 9.42 -6.67 -7.78
N GLU A 103 8.24 -6.85 -7.21
CA GLU A 103 7.32 -7.95 -7.45
C GLU A 103 6.03 -7.39 -8.04
N ASP A 104 5.25 -8.22 -8.72
CA ASP A 104 3.94 -7.83 -9.26
C ASP A 104 3.00 -7.35 -8.13
N ASN A 105 2.50 -6.12 -8.24
CA ASN A 105 1.67 -5.48 -7.22
C ASN A 105 0.26 -5.15 -7.70
N ILE A 106 -0.67 -5.03 -6.74
CA ILE A 106 -2.00 -4.45 -6.89
C ILE A 106 -2.05 -3.24 -5.97
N LEU A 107 -2.06 -2.04 -6.55
CA LEU A 107 -2.08 -0.80 -5.77
C LEU A 107 -3.43 -0.10 -5.96
N ARG A 108 -4.05 0.34 -4.87
CA ARG A 108 -5.34 1.06 -4.86
C ARG A 108 -5.23 2.34 -4.04
N GLY A 109 -5.49 3.50 -4.64
CA GLY A 109 -5.57 4.77 -3.91
C GLY A 109 -6.92 4.93 -3.21
N ASP A 110 -7.98 4.56 -3.93
CA ASP A 110 -9.38 4.63 -3.55
C ASP A 110 -9.99 6.03 -3.57
N ALA A 111 -9.89 6.83 -2.53
CA ALA A 111 -10.58 8.12 -2.46
C ALA A 111 -9.65 9.23 -1.96
N GLY A 112 -9.34 10.17 -2.84
CA GLY A 112 -8.45 11.29 -2.59
C GLY A 112 -7.57 11.52 -3.81
N ASP A 113 -6.68 12.49 -3.74
CA ASP A 113 -5.72 12.76 -4.81
C ASP A 113 -4.44 11.96 -4.51
N ASP A 114 -4.30 10.78 -5.12
CA ASP A 114 -3.32 9.77 -4.71
C ASP A 114 -2.05 9.75 -5.58
N ILE A 115 -0.94 9.27 -5.02
CA ILE A 115 0.32 9.02 -5.75
C ILE A 115 0.69 7.53 -5.63
N LEU A 116 0.61 6.80 -6.74
CA LEU A 116 0.89 5.36 -6.78
C LEU A 116 2.05 5.02 -7.70
N ARG A 117 3.00 4.22 -7.22
CA ARG A 117 4.19 3.78 -7.96
C ARG A 117 4.30 2.26 -7.92
N GLY A 118 4.21 1.58 -9.06
CA GLY A 118 4.31 0.12 -9.19
C GLY A 118 5.71 -0.38 -8.85
N GLY A 119 6.73 0.18 -9.50
CA GLY A 119 8.12 -0.15 -9.25
C GLY A 119 8.66 -1.09 -10.32
N LYS A 120 8.95 -2.33 -9.97
CA LYS A 120 9.21 -3.35 -10.98
C LYS A 120 8.19 -4.46 -10.86
N GLY A 121 7.81 -5.03 -11.98
CA GLY A 121 6.87 -6.15 -12.00
C GLY A 121 5.83 -5.94 -13.07
N THR A 122 4.85 -6.83 -13.13
CA THR A 122 3.62 -6.59 -13.87
C THR A 122 2.59 -6.05 -12.88
N ASP A 123 2.47 -4.73 -12.80
CA ASP A 123 1.68 -4.08 -11.76
C ASP A 123 0.26 -3.74 -12.23
N ALA A 124 -0.70 -3.81 -11.31
CA ALA A 124 -2.07 -3.37 -11.52
C ALA A 124 -2.37 -2.21 -10.57
N ILE A 125 -2.44 -1.00 -11.12
CA ILE A 125 -2.55 0.24 -10.37
C ILE A 125 -3.92 0.87 -10.63
N TYR A 126 -4.64 1.20 -9.56
CA TYR A 126 -5.95 1.82 -9.59
C TYR A 126 -5.91 3.09 -8.75
N GLY A 127 -6.09 4.26 -9.38
CA GLY A 127 -6.18 5.56 -8.69
C GLY A 127 -7.43 5.61 -7.83
N GLY A 128 -8.59 5.83 -8.44
CA GLY A 128 -9.87 5.73 -7.76
C GLY A 128 -10.73 6.96 -7.98
N LYS A 129 -11.03 7.69 -6.92
CA LYS A 129 -11.73 8.98 -7.00
C LYS A 129 -10.76 10.07 -6.58
N GLY A 130 -10.65 11.10 -7.39
CA GLY A 130 -9.77 12.23 -7.13
C GLY A 130 -8.80 12.36 -8.29
N ASP A 131 -7.97 13.40 -8.25
CA ASP A 131 -7.02 13.67 -9.32
C ASP A 131 -5.71 12.92 -9.03
N ASP A 132 -5.53 11.75 -9.65
CA ASP A 132 -4.47 10.79 -9.26
C ASP A 132 -3.19 10.89 -10.13
N GLU A 133 -2.03 10.60 -9.53
CA GLU A 133 -0.76 10.39 -10.24
C GLU A 133 -0.31 8.92 -10.18
N LEU A 134 -0.35 8.22 -11.32
CA LEU A 134 -0.05 6.79 -11.41
C LEU A 134 1.21 6.53 -12.24
N TYR A 135 2.13 5.74 -11.70
CA TYR A 135 3.41 5.38 -12.34
C TYR A 135 3.61 3.86 -12.34
N GLY A 136 3.64 3.22 -13.51
CA GLY A 136 3.93 1.77 -13.65
C GLY A 136 5.41 1.47 -13.36
N GLU A 137 6.29 2.25 -14.00
CA GLU A 137 7.75 2.18 -13.90
C GLU A 137 8.40 1.07 -14.76
N GLU A 138 8.84 -0.08 -14.24
CA GLU A 138 9.47 -1.16 -15.04
C GLU A 138 8.60 -2.42 -15.12
N GLY A 139 8.14 -2.77 -16.32
CA GLY A 139 7.44 -4.02 -16.61
C GLY A 139 6.20 -3.81 -17.45
N ASP A 140 5.38 -4.84 -17.63
CA ASP A 140 4.18 -4.74 -18.47
C ASP A 140 2.98 -4.39 -17.56
N ASP A 141 2.70 -3.10 -17.39
CA ASP A 141 1.79 -2.64 -16.34
C ASP A 141 0.35 -2.38 -16.82
N THR A 142 -0.58 -2.33 -15.87
CA THR A 142 -1.97 -1.91 -16.11
C THR A 142 -2.37 -0.81 -15.15
N LEU A 143 -2.66 0.38 -15.67
CA LEU A 143 -3.00 1.57 -14.89
C LEU A 143 -4.41 2.06 -15.22
N TYR A 144 -5.23 2.24 -14.18
CA TYR A 144 -6.55 2.83 -14.26
C TYR A 144 -6.67 4.05 -13.35
N GLY A 145 -6.77 5.25 -13.94
CA GLY A 145 -7.03 6.49 -13.18
C GLY A 145 -8.41 6.48 -12.51
N ASN A 146 -9.39 5.88 -13.18
CA ASN A 146 -10.80 5.88 -12.79
C ASN A 146 -11.40 7.28 -12.89
N SER A 147 -11.85 7.91 -11.80
CA SER A 147 -12.60 9.15 -11.87
C SER A 147 -11.82 10.32 -11.31
N GLY A 148 -11.60 11.35 -12.14
CA GLY A 148 -10.80 12.51 -11.78
C GLY A 148 -10.03 12.99 -13.00
N ASP A 149 -9.32 14.11 -12.85
CA ASP A 149 -8.36 14.56 -13.85
C ASP A 149 -6.99 13.92 -13.56
N ASP A 150 -6.73 12.74 -14.12
CA ASP A 150 -5.59 11.89 -13.74
C ASP A 150 -4.35 12.07 -14.61
N VAL A 151 -3.17 11.74 -14.08
CA VAL A 151 -1.93 11.61 -14.84
C VAL A 151 -1.35 10.20 -14.71
N LEU A 152 -1.17 9.53 -15.85
CA LEU A 152 -0.70 8.15 -15.93
C LEU A 152 0.60 8.06 -16.73
N TRP A 153 1.62 7.42 -16.16
CA TRP A 153 2.87 7.06 -16.83
C TRP A 153 3.08 5.55 -16.77
N GLY A 154 3.07 4.88 -17.92
CA GLY A 154 3.33 3.45 -18.01
C GLY A 154 4.77 3.13 -17.63
N GLY A 155 5.70 3.83 -18.27
CA GLY A 155 7.12 3.60 -18.06
C GLY A 155 7.67 2.64 -19.11
N ARG A 156 8.51 1.69 -18.70
CA ARG A 156 9.17 0.74 -19.59
C ARG A 156 8.38 -0.56 -19.65
N GLY A 157 7.80 -0.85 -20.80
CA GLY A 157 7.22 -2.16 -21.08
C GLY A 157 6.06 -2.03 -22.04
N ASN A 158 5.18 -3.01 -22.06
CA ASN A 158 3.96 -2.98 -22.85
C ASN A 158 2.76 -2.70 -21.95
N ASP A 159 2.54 -1.42 -21.67
CA ASP A 159 1.58 -1.02 -20.65
C ASP A 159 0.16 -0.82 -21.21
N THR A 160 -0.83 -1.01 -20.34
CA THR A 160 -2.25 -0.73 -20.61
C THR A 160 -2.73 0.39 -19.70
N LEU A 161 -2.92 1.58 -20.26
CA LEU A 161 -3.33 2.77 -19.51
C LEU A 161 -4.75 3.20 -19.88
N SER A 162 -5.56 3.49 -18.86
CA SER A 162 -6.91 4.04 -19.02
C SER A 162 -7.23 5.06 -17.92
N GLY A 163 -7.20 6.35 -18.25
CA GLY A 163 -7.55 7.40 -17.29
C GLY A 163 -9.05 7.45 -16.91
N GLY A 164 -9.96 6.76 -17.60
CA GLY A 164 -11.40 6.83 -17.23
C GLY A 164 -12.04 8.22 -17.45
N PRO A 165 -13.14 8.57 -16.75
CA PRO A 165 -13.80 9.87 -16.86
C PRO A 165 -12.97 11.03 -16.28
N GLY A 166 -12.74 12.07 -17.09
CA GLY A 166 -12.03 13.28 -16.67
C GLY A 166 -11.19 13.86 -17.79
N ARG A 167 -10.34 14.84 -17.48
CA ARG A 167 -9.31 15.38 -18.38
C ARG A 167 -7.95 14.79 -17.99
N ASN A 168 -7.60 13.69 -18.65
CA ASN A 168 -6.45 12.89 -18.25
C ASN A 168 -5.24 13.10 -19.15
N GLU A 169 -4.05 13.03 -18.56
CA GLU A 169 -2.76 12.99 -19.23
C GLU A 169 -2.22 11.55 -19.19
N VAL A 170 -1.92 10.97 -20.36
CA VAL A 170 -1.56 9.54 -20.48
C VAL A 170 -0.28 9.41 -21.29
N HIS A 171 0.74 8.81 -20.68
CA HIS A 171 2.09 8.66 -21.22
C HIS A 171 2.47 7.18 -21.33
N GLN A 172 2.56 6.68 -22.56
CA GLN A 172 3.02 5.35 -22.95
C GLN A 172 4.35 5.55 -23.69
N ASP A 173 5.48 5.06 -23.16
CA ASP A 173 6.82 5.25 -23.75
C ASP A 173 7.31 4.05 -24.59
#